data_AF-A0A349GRM9-F1
#
_entry.id   AF-A0A349GRM9-F1
#
_cell.length_a   1.000
_cell.length_b   1.000
_cell.length_c   1.000
_cell.angle_alpha   90.00
_cell.angle_beta   90.00
_cell.angle_gamma   90.00
#
_symmetry.space_group_name_H-M   'P 1'
#
loop_
_entity.id
_entity.type
_entity.pdbx_description
1 polymer ?
#
loop_
_entity_poly.entity_id
_entity_poly.type
_entity_poly.pdbx_seq_one_letter_code
_entity_poly.pdbx_strand_id
1 'polypeptide(L)'
;MKNFFRNIEVILGSITISVTVLSVITNVILRYGFGIQFAWIEEVSVGCFIWTVFLGATAAYKDKALIGVEVLTQALPYKGKRFLELLIYSFLFILTATLFVLSYNYTVGSGK
;
A
#
# COMPACT_ATOMS: atom_id res chain seq x y z
N MET A 1 -13.60 24.13 -13.91
CA MET A 1 -12.75 23.97 -12.72
C MET A 1 -13.04 22.74 -11.86
N LYS A 2 -14.30 22.29 -11.67
CA LYS A 2 -14.63 21.08 -10.88
C LYS A 2 -13.95 19.77 -11.36
N ASN A 3 -13.68 19.65 -12.66
CA ASN A 3 -13.06 18.44 -13.24
C ASN A 3 -11.56 18.30 -12.89
N PHE A 4 -10.87 19.42 -12.64
CA PHE A 4 -9.44 19.40 -12.31
C PHE A 4 -9.21 18.79 -10.93
N PHE A 5 -9.94 19.26 -9.92
CA PHE A 5 -9.91 18.69 -8.56
C PHE A 5 -10.41 17.25 -8.49
N ARG A 6 -11.27 16.82 -9.43
CA ARG A 6 -11.74 15.43 -9.48
C ARG A 6 -10.65 14.46 -9.92
N ASN A 7 -9.72 14.90 -10.77
CA ASN A 7 -8.70 14.05 -11.39
C ASN A 7 -7.29 14.24 -10.81
N ILE A 8 -7.10 15.18 -9.87
CA ILE A 8 -5.80 15.42 -9.21
C ILE A 8 -5.25 14.14 -8.57
N GLU A 9 -6.09 13.32 -7.95
CA GLU A 9 -5.65 12.06 -7.32
C GLU A 9 -5.14 11.06 -8.36
N VAL A 10 -5.78 11.00 -9.52
CA VAL A 10 -5.37 10.12 -10.64
C VAL A 10 -4.06 10.62 -11.27
N ILE A 11 -3.91 11.93 -11.42
CA ILE A 11 -2.68 12.56 -11.95
C ILE A 11 -1.52 12.36 -10.97
N LEU A 12 -1.74 12.59 -9.68
CA LEU A 12 -0.73 12.34 -8.65
C LEU A 12 -0.40 10.84 -8.56
N GLY A 13 -1.41 9.96 -8.62
CA GLY A 13 -1.21 8.51 -8.61
C GLY A 13 -0.37 8.04 -9.80
N SER A 14 -0.63 8.54 -11.01
CA SER A 14 0.12 8.16 -12.21
C SER A 14 1.57 8.65 -12.18
N ILE A 15 1.81 9.86 -11.67
CA ILE A 15 3.17 10.39 -11.44
C ILE A 15 3.91 9.50 -10.45
N THR A 16 3.28 9.16 -9.33
CA THR A 16 3.93 8.40 -8.25
C THR A 16 4.24 6.94 -8.68
N ILE A 17 3.36 6.29 -9.47
CA ILE A 17 3.64 4.98 -10.08
C ILE A 17 4.81 5.08 -11.05
N SER A 18 4.84 6.13 -11.87
CA SER A 18 5.90 6.31 -12.87
C SER A 18 7.27 6.49 -12.19
N VAL A 19 7.33 7.29 -11.12
CA VAL A 19 8.55 7.47 -10.31
C VAL A 19 8.99 6.15 -9.66
N THR A 20 8.05 5.36 -9.16
CA THR A 20 8.34 4.05 -8.57
C THR A 20 8.95 3.11 -9.62
N VAL A 21 8.33 3.01 -10.79
CA VAL A 21 8.81 2.16 -11.90
C VAL A 21 10.19 2.59 -12.38
N LEU A 22 10.40 3.90 -12.58
CA LEU A 22 11.70 4.44 -12.98
C LEU A 22 12.79 4.17 -11.93
N SER A 23 12.46 4.30 -10.65
CA SER A 23 13.41 4.03 -9.56
C SER A 23 13.80 2.55 -9.50
N VAL A 24 12.84 1.63 -9.68
CA VAL A 24 13.12 0.19 -9.75
C VAL A 24 13.95 -0.17 -10.97
N ILE A 25 13.61 0.37 -12.16
CA ILE A 25 14.38 0.12 -13.38
C ILE A 25 15.81 0.65 -13.22
N THR A 26 15.98 1.84 -12.65
CA THR A 26 17.29 2.41 -12.35
C THR A 26 18.07 1.51 -11.40
N ASN A 27 17.45 1.02 -10.33
CA ASN A 27 18.07 0.09 -9.39
C ASN A 27 18.52 -1.21 -10.08
N VAL A 28 17.69 -1.79 -10.94
CA VAL A 28 18.00 -3.00 -11.72
C VAL A 28 19.17 -2.75 -12.67
N ILE A 29 19.18 -1.64 -13.42
CA ILE A 29 20.28 -1.30 -14.33
C ILE A 29 21.59 -1.09 -13.56
N LEU A 30 21.55 -0.37 -12.43
CA LEU A 30 22.76 -0.17 -11.62
C LEU A 30 23.27 -1.47 -11.00
N ARG A 31 22.36 -2.34 -10.55
CA ARG A 31 22.70 -3.62 -9.93
C ARG A 31 23.30 -4.60 -10.94
N TYR A 32 22.69 -4.77 -12.11
CA TYR A 32 23.15 -5.73 -13.12
C TYR A 32 24.21 -5.16 -14.06
N GLY A 33 24.23 -3.84 -14.30
CA GLY A 33 25.16 -3.19 -15.21
C GLY A 33 26.45 -2.70 -14.53
N PHE A 34 26.36 -2.13 -13.32
CA PHE A 34 27.51 -1.55 -12.61
C PHE A 34 27.91 -2.32 -11.35
N GLY A 35 27.11 -3.29 -10.90
CA GLY A 35 27.38 -4.07 -9.68
C GLY A 35 27.28 -3.25 -8.38
N ILE A 36 26.83 -2.00 -8.46
CA ILE A 36 26.70 -1.08 -7.31
C ILE A 36 25.23 -0.98 -6.95
N GLN A 37 24.89 -1.31 -5.70
CA GLN A 37 23.54 -1.19 -5.17
C GLN A 37 23.46 -0.02 -4.21
N PHE A 38 22.52 0.88 -4.49
CA PHE A 38 22.25 2.05 -3.67
C PHE A 38 21.02 1.76 -2.79
N ALA A 39 21.24 1.54 -1.49
CA ALA A 39 20.16 1.21 -0.54
C ALA A 39 19.05 2.29 -0.49
N TRP A 40 19.42 3.56 -0.64
CA TRP A 40 18.45 4.67 -0.65
C TRP A 40 17.44 4.59 -1.82
N ILE A 41 17.81 4.00 -2.96
CA ILE A 41 16.89 3.87 -4.10
C ILE A 41 15.76 2.89 -3.78
N GLU A 42 16.06 1.86 -2.98
CA GLU A 42 15.07 0.88 -2.54
C GLU A 42 14.07 1.52 -1.58
N GLU A 43 14.54 2.29 -0.60
CA GLU A 43 13.67 3.03 0.33
C GLU A 43 12.79 4.06 -0.39
N VAL A 44 13.35 4.81 -1.34
CA VAL A 44 12.59 5.80 -2.14
C VAL A 44 11.54 5.12 -3.01
N SER A 45 11.88 3.99 -3.64
CA SER A 45 10.93 3.22 -4.45
C SER A 45 9.76 2.72 -3.61
N VAL A 46 10.05 2.16 -2.42
CA VAL A 46 9.01 1.70 -1.48
C VAL A 46 8.15 2.86 -0.99
N GLY A 47 8.75 4.00 -0.66
CA GLY A 47 8.02 5.21 -0.27
C GLY A 47 7.06 5.70 -1.36
N CYS A 48 7.53 5.83 -2.60
CA CYS A 48 6.69 6.21 -3.74
C CYS A 48 5.60 5.15 -4.03
N PHE A 49 5.90 3.88 -3.87
CA PHE A 49 4.92 2.82 -4.04
C PHE A 49 3.76 2.96 -3.04
N ILE A 50 4.06 3.18 -1.76
CA ILE A 50 3.07 3.38 -0.70
C ILE A 50 2.15 4.56 -1.02
N TRP A 51 2.72 5.71 -1.40
CA TRP A 51 1.94 6.88 -1.79
C TRP A 51 1.06 6.63 -3.00
N THR A 52 1.54 5.85 -3.96
CA THR A 52 0.73 5.48 -5.11
C THR A 52 -0.46 4.59 -4.73
N VAL A 53 -0.26 3.64 -3.82
CA VAL A 53 -1.35 2.78 -3.33
C VAL A 53 -2.43 3.61 -2.64
N PHE A 54 -2.05 4.58 -1.80
CA PHE A 54 -3.02 5.47 -1.15
C PHE A 54 -3.78 6.36 -2.13
N LEU A 55 -3.08 6.98 -3.09
CA LEU A 55 -3.69 7.83 -4.11
C LEU A 55 -4.59 7.01 -5.05
N GLY A 56 -4.13 5.82 -5.45
CA GLY A 56 -4.89 4.88 -6.27
C GLY A 56 -6.15 4.35 -5.57
N ALA A 57 -6.06 4.03 -4.28
CA ALA A 57 -7.22 3.62 -3.48
C ALA A 57 -8.26 4.75 -3.37
N THR A 58 -7.82 5.99 -3.18
CA THR A 58 -8.71 7.16 -3.12
C THR A 58 -9.40 7.41 -4.46
N ALA A 59 -8.66 7.29 -5.57
CA ALA A 59 -9.22 7.41 -6.91
C ALA A 59 -10.24 6.28 -7.22
N ALA A 60 -9.91 5.04 -6.89
CA ALA A 60 -10.81 3.89 -7.08
C ALA A 60 -12.09 3.98 -6.24
N TYR A 61 -12.01 4.58 -5.05
CA TYR A 61 -13.18 4.86 -4.22
C TYR A 61 -14.11 5.90 -4.85
N LYS A 62 -13.55 6.95 -5.48
CA LYS A 62 -14.33 7.99 -6.17
C LYS A 62 -15.08 7.48 -7.40
N ASP A 63 -14.45 6.62 -8.19
CA ASP A 63 -15.09 6.01 -9.36
C ASP A 63 -16.06 4.87 -9.00
N LYS A 64 -16.28 4.64 -7.69
CA LYS A 64 -17.08 3.53 -7.19
C LYS A 64 -16.66 2.19 -7.79
N ALA A 65 -15.40 2.04 -8.20
CA ALA A 65 -14.91 0.79 -8.77
C ALA A 65 -14.92 -0.34 -7.72
N LEU A 66 -14.99 0.00 -6.43
CA LEU A 66 -15.25 -0.93 -5.33
C LEU A 66 -16.72 -1.41 -5.22
N ILE A 67 -17.64 -1.00 -6.10
CA ILE A 67 -19.05 -1.46 -6.11
C ILE A 67 -19.15 -2.98 -6.02
N GLY A 68 -18.23 -3.73 -6.64
CA GLY A 68 -18.21 -5.19 -6.52
C GLY A 68 -18.04 -5.70 -5.07
N VAL A 69 -17.20 -5.04 -4.27
CA VAL A 69 -17.00 -5.35 -2.85
C VAL A 69 -18.18 -4.87 -2.01
N GLU A 70 -18.77 -3.73 -2.36
CA GLU A 70 -19.98 -3.21 -1.69
C GLU A 70 -21.19 -4.11 -1.91
N VAL A 71 -21.39 -4.62 -3.13
CA VAL A 71 -22.48 -5.56 -3.46
C VAL A 71 -22.25 -6.90 -2.78
N LEU A 72 -21.01 -7.42 -2.75
CA LEU A 72 -20.69 -8.67 -2.06
C LEU A 72 -20.93 -8.58 -0.55
N THR A 73 -20.63 -7.42 0.06
CA THR A 73 -20.87 -7.18 1.49
C THR A 73 -22.34 -6.90 1.82
N GLN A 74 -23.12 -6.32 0.90
CA GLN A 74 -24.56 -6.11 1.04
C GLN A 74 -25.38 -7.39 0.74
N ALA A 75 -24.90 -8.26 -0.13
CA ALA A 75 -25.52 -9.56 -0.43
C ALA A 75 -25.32 -10.60 0.68
N LEU A 76 -24.43 -10.33 1.65
CA LEU A 76 -24.13 -11.25 2.74
C LEU A 76 -25.15 -11.10 3.89
N PRO A 77 -25.80 -12.18 4.35
CA PRO A 77 -26.77 -12.12 5.44
C PRO A 77 -26.12 -11.61 6.74
N TYR A 78 -26.90 -10.93 7.59
CA TYR A 78 -26.45 -10.27 8.83
C TYR A 78 -25.54 -11.14 9.72
N LYS A 79 -25.79 -12.46 9.77
CA LYS A 79 -24.97 -13.43 10.51
C LYS A 79 -23.58 -13.65 9.88
N GLY A 80 -23.49 -13.68 8.55
CA GLY A 80 -22.23 -13.84 7.81
C GLY A 80 -21.35 -12.59 7.91
N LYS A 81 -21.95 -11.39 7.89
CA LYS A 81 -21.22 -10.13 8.07
C LYS A 81 -20.51 -10.06 9.42
N ARG A 82 -21.20 -10.46 10.50
CA ARG A 82 -20.63 -10.45 11.86
C ARG A 82 -19.49 -11.46 12.02
N PHE A 83 -19.57 -12.61 11.38
CA PHE A 83 -18.48 -13.58 11.36
C PHE A 83 -17.27 -13.05 10.57
N LEU A 84 -17.51 -12.44 9.41
CA LEU A 84 -16.47 -11.83 8.59
C LEU A 84 -15.75 -10.68 9.33
N GLU A 85 -16.52 -9.78 9.97
CA GLU A 85 -15.95 -8.70 10.79
C GLU A 85 -15.09 -9.26 11.93
N LEU A 86 -15.56 -10.29 12.64
CA LEU A 86 -14.80 -10.92 13.72
C LEU A 86 -13.49 -11.54 13.21
N LEU A 87 -13.52 -12.16 12.02
CA LEU A 87 -12.33 -12.72 11.37
C LEU A 87 -11.35 -11.61 10.95
N ILE A 88 -11.84 -10.51 10.37
CA ILE A 88 -11.02 -9.35 10.00
C ILE A 88 -10.36 -8.73 11.24
N TYR A 89 -11.13 -8.52 12.32
CA TYR A 89 -10.59 -7.98 13.57
C TYR A 89 -9.58 -8.92 14.21
N SER A 90 -9.82 -10.23 14.19
CA SER A 90 -8.87 -11.23 14.67
C SER A 90 -7.57 -11.19 13.87
N PHE A 91 -7.65 -11.11 12.55
CA PHE A 91 -6.48 -11.00 11.68
C PHE A 91 -5.70 -9.71 11.93
N LEU A 92 -6.39 -8.56 12.04
CA LEU A 92 -5.77 -7.28 12.37
C LEU A 92 -5.08 -7.30 13.74
N PHE A 93 -5.67 -7.98 14.72
CA PHE A 93 -5.07 -8.14 16.04
C PHE A 93 -3.78 -8.96 15.97
N ILE A 94 -3.78 -10.08 15.24
CA ILE A 94 -2.60 -10.93 15.04
C ILE A 94 -1.49 -10.13 14.33
N LEU A 95 -1.83 -9.43 13.24
CA LEU A 95 -0.86 -8.63 12.49
C LEU A 95 -0.23 -7.55 13.37
N THR A 96 -1.06 -6.80 14.10
CA THR A 96 -0.56 -5.77 15.02
C THR A 96 0.33 -6.37 16.13
N ALA A 97 -0.05 -7.53 16.69
CA ALA A 97 0.75 -8.22 17.69
C ALA A 97 2.10 -8.68 17.13
N THR A 98 2.14 -9.20 15.90
CA THR A 98 3.42 -9.59 15.27
C THR A 98 4.34 -8.40 15.02
N LEU A 99 3.79 -7.27 14.56
CA LEU A 99 4.56 -6.04 14.39
C LEU A 99 5.10 -5.51 15.72
N PHE A 100 4.30 -5.59 16.79
CA PHE A 100 4.73 -5.19 18.12
C PHE A 100 5.89 -6.06 18.64
N VAL A 101 5.81 -7.38 18.47
CA VAL A 101 6.90 -8.31 18.84
C VAL A 101 8.15 -8.05 18.01
N LEU A 102 8.00 -7.81 16.71
CA LEU A 102 9.13 -7.49 15.82
C LEU A 102 9.81 -6.19 16.27
N SER A 103 9.03 -5.13 16.50
CA SER A 103 9.51 -3.84 16.98
C SER A 103 10.23 -3.96 18.33
N TYR A 104 9.68 -4.72 19.27
CA TYR A 104 10.31 -4.96 20.56
C TYR A 104 11.67 -5.67 20.42
N ASN A 105 11.74 -6.71 19.58
CA ASN A 105 13.00 -7.41 19.30
C ASN A 105 14.04 -6.50 18.64
N TYR A 106 13.63 -5.61 17.73
CA TYR A 106 14.54 -4.62 17.14
C TYR A 106 15.08 -3.63 18.17
N THR A 107 14.25 -3.14 19.10
CA THR A 107 14.68 -2.20 20.14
C THR A 107 15.65 -2.86 21.14
N VAL A 108 15.39 -4.09 21.57
CA VAL A 108 16.25 -4.81 22.52
C VAL A 108 17.52 -5.34 21.83
N GLY A 109 17.43 -5.72 20.56
CA GLY A 109 18.54 -6.24 19.76
C GLY A 109 19.55 -5.18 19.32
N SER A 110 19.17 -3.88 19.27
CA SER A 110 20.07 -2.78 18.89
C SER A 110 21.13 -2.44 19.95
N GLY A 111 21.08 -3.09 21.12
CA GLY A 111 22.04 -2.90 22.22
C GLY A 111 23.21 -3.90 22.25
N LYS A 112 23.42 -4.70 21.19
CA LYS A 112 24.56 -5.62 21.06
C LYS A 112 25.41 -5.32 19.84
#